data_AF-A0A9P3IIZ4-F1
#
_entry.id   AF-A0A9P3IIZ4-F1
#
_cell.length_a   1.000
_cell.length_b   1.000
_cell.length_c   1.000
_cell.angle_alpha   90.00
_cell.angle_beta   90.00
_cell.angle_gamma   90.00
#
_symmetry.space_group_name_H-M   'P 1'
#
loop_
_entity.id
_entity.type
_entity.pdbx_description
1 polymer ?
#
loop_
_entity_poly.entity_id
_entity_poly.type
_entity_poly.pdbx_seq_one_letter_code
_entity_poly.pdbx_strand_id
1 'polypeptide(L)'
;MVVLVSKEITEESRRGLREAGWRVKEIERIRNPNAEKGTYNEWNYSKLRLWQQVEYARLVFVDSDLLLLTSVDFLFTFPEISARGNDGSDFNSGVIVLEPSDCTFQLLMENLRRVRSANGGDQGYLNNVFTWWHRLPESINMLKPVWTTDPVKRKAALAIRNRWFSEDPSEIHAIHYLGIKPWLCYREFDCNELDAAHRLFTNEAAHKRWWSVHDSLPEPLKQFCWLPDDAKKKLKKRIELSNATTLLN
;
A
#
# COMPACT_ATOMS: atom_id res chain seq x y z
N MET A 1 -16.28 -3.14 6.90
CA MET A 1 -15.23 -2.48 6.08
C MET A 1 -15.78 -2.18 4.69
N VAL A 2 -15.22 -1.19 4.00
CA VAL A 2 -15.69 -0.72 2.68
C VAL A 2 -14.51 -0.66 1.74
N VAL A 3 -14.70 -1.09 0.50
CA VAL A 3 -13.70 -1.00 -0.55
C VAL A 3 -14.25 -0.20 -1.72
N LEU A 4 -13.50 0.79 -2.16
CA LEU A 4 -13.82 1.57 -3.35
C LEU A 4 -13.17 0.89 -4.55
N VAL A 5 -14.00 0.50 -5.53
CA VAL A 5 -13.53 -0.17 -6.74
C VAL A 5 -13.93 0.62 -7.97
N SER A 6 -13.14 0.57 -9.03
CA SER A 6 -13.54 1.14 -10.30
C SER A 6 -14.18 0.09 -11.20
N LYS A 7 -14.88 0.53 -12.26
CA LYS A 7 -15.52 -0.34 -13.27
C LYS A 7 -14.58 -1.34 -13.96
N GLU A 8 -13.27 -1.08 -13.92
CA GLU A 8 -12.24 -1.93 -14.50
C GLU A 8 -11.94 -3.18 -13.64
N ILE A 9 -12.34 -3.21 -12.37
CA ILE A 9 -12.23 -4.40 -11.52
C ILE A 9 -13.31 -5.41 -11.91
N THR A 10 -12.91 -6.64 -12.22
CA THR A 10 -13.80 -7.70 -12.70
C THR A 10 -14.87 -8.07 -11.67
N GLU A 11 -16.02 -8.56 -12.14
CA GLU A 11 -17.06 -9.06 -11.22
C GLU A 11 -16.60 -10.27 -10.40
N GLU A 12 -15.63 -11.04 -10.89
CA GLU A 12 -15.00 -12.11 -10.11
C GLU A 12 -14.23 -11.56 -8.91
N SER A 13 -13.37 -10.55 -9.09
CA SER A 13 -12.67 -9.90 -7.96
C SER A 13 -13.66 -9.21 -7.02
N ARG A 14 -14.71 -8.58 -7.54
CA ARG A 14 -15.76 -7.95 -6.73
C ARG A 14 -16.54 -8.98 -5.91
N ARG A 15 -16.83 -10.15 -6.48
CA ARG A 15 -17.43 -11.28 -5.76
C ARG A 15 -16.52 -11.73 -4.62
N GLY A 16 -15.23 -11.94 -4.88
CA GLY A 16 -14.26 -12.28 -3.84
C GLY A 16 -14.23 -11.26 -2.69
N LEU A 17 -14.28 -9.96 -2.99
CA LEU A 17 -14.37 -8.91 -1.98
C LEU A 17 -15.66 -9.01 -1.14
N ARG A 18 -16.82 -9.22 -1.77
CA ARG A 18 -18.10 -9.39 -1.07
C ARG A 18 -18.11 -10.64 -0.19
N GLU A 19 -17.59 -11.77 -0.70
CA GLU A 19 -17.46 -13.03 0.06
C GLU A 19 -16.51 -12.89 1.25
N ALA A 20 -15.47 -12.05 1.12
CA ALA A 20 -14.59 -11.68 2.23
C ALA A 20 -15.23 -10.67 3.22
N GLY A 21 -16.50 -10.30 3.05
CA GLY A 21 -17.25 -9.43 3.95
C GLY A 21 -17.11 -7.92 3.69
N TRP A 22 -16.55 -7.52 2.54
CA TRP A 22 -16.41 -6.11 2.20
C TRP A 22 -17.68 -5.54 1.57
N ARG A 23 -18.07 -4.33 1.98
CA ARG A 23 -19.02 -3.54 1.21
C ARG A 23 -18.30 -2.95 0.00
N VAL A 24 -18.62 -3.44 -1.19
CA VAL A 24 -18.05 -2.96 -2.45
C VAL A 24 -18.83 -1.74 -2.93
N LYS A 25 -18.17 -0.58 -3.07
CA LYS A 25 -18.74 0.64 -3.62
C LYS A 25 -18.00 1.03 -4.89
N GLU A 26 -18.73 1.15 -5.98
CA GLU A 26 -18.13 1.57 -7.25
C GLU A 26 -17.84 3.08 -7.25
N ILE A 27 -16.70 3.47 -7.80
CA ILE A 27 -16.29 4.85 -8.00
C ILE A 27 -15.82 5.07 -9.44
N GLU A 28 -15.97 6.31 -9.92
CA GLU A 28 -15.34 6.74 -11.15
C GLU A 28 -13.89 7.15 -10.88
N ARG A 29 -12.95 6.60 -11.67
CA ARG A 29 -11.53 6.90 -11.54
C ARG A 29 -11.24 8.36 -11.85
N ILE A 30 -10.27 8.92 -11.12
CA ILE A 30 -9.74 10.25 -11.37
C ILE A 30 -8.34 10.08 -11.93
N ARG A 31 -8.14 10.57 -13.17
CA ARG A 31 -6.83 10.55 -13.81
C ARG A 31 -5.94 11.63 -13.18
N ASN A 32 -4.72 11.27 -12.85
CA ASN A 32 -3.68 12.21 -12.49
C ASN A 32 -3.25 12.99 -13.75
N PRO A 33 -3.42 14.33 -13.80
CA PRO A 33 -3.12 15.13 -14.99
C PRO A 33 -1.61 15.20 -15.27
N ASN A 34 -0.76 14.93 -14.27
CA ASN A 34 0.69 14.98 -14.38
C ASN A 34 1.31 13.60 -14.69
N ALA A 35 0.50 12.54 -14.75
CA ALA A 35 0.99 11.20 -15.04
C ALA A 35 1.01 10.92 -16.54
N GLU A 36 2.09 10.26 -16.98
CA GLU A 36 2.17 9.64 -18.29
C GLU A 36 1.13 8.51 -18.42
N LYS A 37 0.75 8.18 -19.65
CA LYS A 37 -0.24 7.14 -19.89
C LYS A 37 0.35 5.76 -19.59
N GLY A 38 -0.36 4.94 -18.81
CA GLY A 38 0.07 3.58 -18.48
C GLY A 38 1.09 3.48 -17.33
N THR A 39 1.45 4.58 -16.67
CA THR A 39 2.28 4.54 -15.48
C THR A 39 1.48 4.19 -14.23
N TYR A 40 2.18 3.71 -13.19
CA TYR A 40 1.54 3.26 -11.95
C TYR A 40 0.72 4.36 -11.24
N ASN A 41 1.10 5.62 -11.42
CA ASN A 41 0.47 6.79 -10.80
C ASN A 41 -0.66 7.40 -11.66
N GLU A 42 -1.02 6.81 -12.79
CA GLU A 42 -2.02 7.39 -13.72
C GLU A 42 -3.39 7.59 -13.06
N TRP A 43 -3.79 6.70 -12.17
CA TRP A 43 -5.13 6.67 -11.58
C TRP A 43 -5.15 6.83 -10.05
N ASN A 44 -4.00 7.12 -9.43
CA ASN A 44 -3.90 7.20 -7.97
C ASN A 44 -4.71 8.35 -7.36
N TYR A 45 -5.03 9.39 -8.14
CA TYR A 45 -5.93 10.46 -7.70
C TYR A 45 -7.37 9.97 -7.49
N SER A 46 -7.71 8.74 -7.89
CA SER A 46 -8.99 8.12 -7.50
C SER A 46 -9.13 8.00 -5.98
N LYS A 47 -8.01 8.02 -5.22
CA LYS A 47 -8.01 8.13 -3.75
C LYS A 47 -8.77 9.37 -3.25
N LEU A 48 -8.84 10.45 -4.03
CA LEU A 48 -9.59 11.65 -3.63
C LEU A 48 -11.10 11.40 -3.49
N ARG A 49 -11.64 10.32 -4.09
CA ARG A 49 -13.05 9.90 -3.91
C ARG A 49 -13.39 9.54 -2.45
N LEU A 50 -12.40 9.38 -1.57
CA LEU A 50 -12.61 9.21 -0.14
C LEU A 50 -13.38 10.38 0.49
N TRP A 51 -13.17 11.61 0.01
CA TRP A 51 -13.89 12.77 0.53
C TRP A 51 -15.36 12.83 0.11
N GLN A 52 -15.78 12.07 -0.89
CA GLN A 52 -17.19 11.99 -1.30
C GLN A 52 -17.99 10.93 -0.52
N GLN A 53 -17.36 10.25 0.44
CA GLN A 53 -18.02 9.23 1.26
C GLN A 53 -18.77 9.87 2.43
N VAL A 54 -19.60 10.88 2.14
CA VAL A 54 -20.29 11.74 3.11
C VAL A 54 -21.31 11.01 3.97
N GLU A 55 -21.60 9.73 3.68
CA GLU A 55 -22.38 8.89 4.57
C GLU A 55 -21.65 8.50 5.88
N TYR A 56 -20.34 8.78 5.99
CA TYR A 56 -19.56 8.56 7.20
C TYR A 56 -19.07 9.88 7.79
N ALA A 57 -19.13 9.99 9.12
CA ALA A 57 -18.55 11.11 9.83
C ALA A 57 -17.02 11.12 9.80
N ARG A 58 -16.38 9.94 9.74
CA ARG A 58 -14.92 9.79 9.71
C ARG A 58 -14.53 8.49 9.02
N LEU A 59 -13.40 8.52 8.32
CA LEU A 59 -12.78 7.37 7.69
C LEU A 59 -11.34 7.19 8.16
N VAL A 60 -10.96 5.92 8.40
CA VAL A 60 -9.57 5.48 8.43
C VAL A 60 -9.33 4.77 7.10
N PHE A 61 -8.61 5.43 6.20
CA PHE A 61 -8.21 4.85 4.93
C PHE A 61 -6.94 4.03 5.10
N VAL A 62 -6.87 2.89 4.40
CA VAL A 62 -5.72 1.98 4.36
C VAL A 62 -5.50 1.60 2.90
N ASP A 63 -4.32 1.86 2.35
CA ASP A 63 -3.95 1.41 1.01
C ASP A 63 -3.99 -0.13 0.93
N SER A 64 -4.31 -0.67 -0.25
CA SER A 64 -4.49 -2.12 -0.46
C SER A 64 -3.20 -2.94 -0.38
N ASP A 65 -2.06 -2.27 -0.18
CA ASP A 65 -0.74 -2.87 0.02
C ASP A 65 -0.23 -2.78 1.44
N LEU A 66 -1.15 -2.61 2.40
CA LEU A 66 -0.89 -2.83 3.82
C LEU A 66 -1.51 -4.15 4.31
N LEU A 67 -0.85 -4.72 5.32
CA LEU A 67 -1.38 -5.81 6.13
C LEU A 67 -1.61 -5.30 7.55
N LEU A 68 -2.88 -5.25 7.98
CA LEU A 68 -3.24 -4.95 9.36
C LEU A 68 -3.00 -6.18 10.24
N LEU A 69 -2.30 -6.00 11.36
CA LEU A 69 -1.91 -7.05 12.30
C LEU A 69 -2.68 -6.96 13.63
N THR A 70 -3.09 -5.76 14.03
CA THR A 70 -3.90 -5.51 15.23
C THR A 70 -4.95 -4.44 14.93
N SER A 71 -5.95 -4.29 15.80
CA SER A 71 -6.98 -3.26 15.61
C SER A 71 -6.38 -1.85 15.61
N VAL A 72 -6.90 -1.01 14.71
CA VAL A 72 -6.58 0.41 14.57
C VAL A 72 -7.78 1.30 14.87
N ASP A 73 -8.81 0.77 15.56
CA ASP A 73 -10.06 1.52 15.80
C ASP A 73 -9.86 2.80 16.61
N PHE A 74 -8.80 2.85 17.43
CA PHE A 74 -8.42 4.06 18.16
C PHE A 74 -8.12 5.25 17.21
N LEU A 75 -7.80 5.00 15.93
CA LEU A 75 -7.59 6.06 14.95
C LEU A 75 -8.84 6.89 14.67
N PHE A 76 -10.04 6.36 14.92
CA PHE A 76 -11.30 7.09 14.74
C PHE A 76 -11.49 8.26 15.74
N THR A 77 -10.62 8.42 16.74
CA THR A 77 -10.66 9.55 17.67
C THR A 77 -9.83 10.75 17.21
N PHE A 78 -9.07 10.62 16.13
CA PHE A 78 -8.17 11.65 15.63
C PHE A 78 -8.80 12.52 14.54
N PRO A 79 -8.39 13.79 14.39
CA PRO A 79 -8.96 14.71 13.41
C PRO A 79 -8.43 14.49 11.98
N GLU A 80 -9.09 15.08 10.99
CA GLU A 80 -8.52 15.23 9.65
C GLU A 80 -7.40 16.30 9.62
N ILE A 81 -6.30 16.12 8.89
CA ILE A 81 -5.70 14.86 8.45
C ILE A 81 -4.86 14.32 9.61
N SER A 82 -4.99 13.03 9.93
CA SER A 82 -4.02 12.34 10.78
C SER A 82 -3.33 11.21 10.01
N ALA A 83 -2.01 11.12 10.12
CA ALA A 83 -1.22 10.13 9.38
C ALA A 83 0.12 9.91 10.10
N ARG A 84 0.90 8.91 9.67
CA ARG A 84 2.30 8.81 10.13
C ARG A 84 3.22 9.71 9.30
N GLY A 85 4.33 10.12 9.90
CA GLY A 85 5.39 10.81 9.18
C GLY A 85 6.13 9.94 8.17
N ASN A 86 6.58 10.58 7.09
CA ASN A 86 7.51 10.05 6.11
C ASN A 86 8.84 10.85 6.19
N ASP A 87 9.28 11.48 5.11
CA ASP A 87 10.51 12.27 5.08
C ASP A 87 10.21 13.75 5.43
N GLY A 88 10.98 14.32 6.37
CA GLY A 88 10.86 15.73 6.76
C GLY A 88 9.48 16.09 7.35
N SER A 89 8.78 17.02 6.70
CA SER A 89 7.44 17.48 7.08
C SER A 89 6.31 16.66 6.46
N ASP A 90 6.62 15.71 5.58
CA ASP A 90 5.62 15.00 4.82
C ASP A 90 5.04 13.81 5.61
N PHE A 91 3.76 13.53 5.39
CA PHE A 91 3.12 12.30 5.83
C PHE A 91 3.08 11.23 4.73
N ASN A 92 2.97 9.97 5.16
CA ASN A 92 2.68 8.86 4.26
C ASN A 92 1.17 8.70 4.06
N SER A 93 0.68 8.67 2.81
CA SER A 93 -0.77 8.58 2.52
C SER A 93 -1.34 7.15 2.52
N GLY A 94 -0.55 6.16 2.96
CA GLY A 94 -0.97 4.76 3.02
C GLY A 94 -1.93 4.44 4.16
N VAL A 95 -1.89 5.21 5.25
CA VAL A 95 -2.90 5.19 6.31
C VAL A 95 -3.19 6.62 6.72
N ILE A 96 -4.42 7.06 6.50
CA ILE A 96 -4.85 8.42 6.81
C ILE A 96 -6.21 8.40 7.49
N VAL A 97 -6.39 9.30 8.47
CA VAL A 97 -7.68 9.63 9.05
C VAL A 97 -8.20 10.89 8.36
N LEU A 98 -9.44 10.85 7.89
CA LEU A 98 -10.08 11.96 7.18
C LEU A 98 -11.57 12.06 7.50
N GLU A 99 -12.15 13.22 7.23
CA GLU A 99 -13.56 13.56 7.44
C GLU A 99 -14.19 13.89 6.08
N PRO A 100 -15.01 12.97 5.51
CA PRO A 100 -15.57 13.16 4.19
C PRO A 100 -16.40 14.46 4.09
N SER A 101 -16.16 15.22 3.02
CA SER A 101 -16.78 16.51 2.75
C SER A 101 -16.75 16.79 1.25
N ASP A 102 -17.91 17.03 0.64
CA ASP A 102 -17.99 17.43 -0.77
C ASP A 102 -17.27 18.76 -1.03
N CYS A 103 -17.25 19.68 -0.05
CA CYS A 103 -16.48 20.93 -0.16
C CYS A 103 -14.97 20.65 -0.22
N THR A 104 -14.46 19.76 0.63
CA THR A 104 -13.04 19.37 0.58
C THR A 104 -12.72 18.63 -0.71
N PHE A 105 -13.60 17.75 -1.18
CA PHE A 105 -13.46 17.11 -2.49
C PHE A 105 -13.39 18.13 -3.63
N GLN A 106 -14.29 19.10 -3.66
CA GLN A 106 -14.28 20.17 -4.68
C GLN A 106 -12.97 20.96 -4.64
N LEU A 107 -12.51 21.36 -3.45
CA LEU A 107 -11.23 22.05 -3.27
C LEU A 107 -10.05 21.22 -3.82
N LEU A 108 -10.03 19.91 -3.56
CA LEU A 108 -9.01 19.02 -4.12
C LEU A 108 -9.11 18.98 -5.66
N MET A 109 -10.31 18.80 -6.22
CA MET A 109 -10.50 18.74 -7.67
C MET A 109 -10.14 20.06 -8.39
N GLU A 110 -10.42 21.22 -7.80
CA GLU A 110 -10.07 22.53 -8.35
C GLU A 110 -8.55 22.75 -8.39
N ASN A 111 -7.84 22.19 -7.42
CA ASN A 111 -6.39 22.33 -7.30
C ASN A 111 -5.60 21.24 -8.04
N LEU A 112 -6.26 20.27 -8.67
CA LEU A 112 -5.68 19.09 -9.31
C LEU A 112 -4.55 19.39 -10.31
N ARG A 113 -4.66 20.50 -11.05
CA ARG A 113 -3.65 20.97 -12.03
C ARG A 113 -2.72 22.06 -11.50
N ARG A 114 -3.11 22.73 -10.41
CA ARG A 114 -2.37 23.86 -9.83
C ARG A 114 -1.29 23.37 -8.88
N VAL A 115 -1.63 22.38 -8.05
CA VAL A 115 -0.72 21.77 -7.09
C VAL A 115 0.08 20.68 -7.79
N ARG A 116 1.40 20.86 -7.83
CA ARG A 116 2.32 19.84 -8.36
C ARG A 116 2.63 18.85 -7.25
N SER A 117 2.53 17.56 -7.55
CA SER A 117 2.95 16.51 -6.62
C SER A 117 4.45 16.28 -6.74
N ALA A 118 5.20 16.45 -5.64
CA ALA A 118 6.66 16.28 -5.64
C ALA A 118 7.09 14.86 -6.05
N ASN A 119 6.31 13.84 -5.65
CA ASN A 119 6.54 12.44 -6.03
C ASN A 119 5.69 11.97 -7.22
N GLY A 120 4.96 12.89 -7.85
CA GLY A 120 4.06 12.61 -8.98
C GLY A 120 2.81 11.82 -8.62
N GLY A 121 2.55 11.49 -7.35
CA GLY A 121 1.37 10.72 -6.92
C GLY A 121 0.47 11.41 -5.91
N ASP A 122 -0.50 10.66 -5.37
CA ASP A 122 -1.48 11.17 -4.41
C ASP A 122 -0.82 11.69 -3.12
N GLN A 123 0.19 10.98 -2.59
CA GLN A 123 0.87 11.41 -1.36
C GLN A 123 1.48 12.81 -1.50
N GLY A 124 2.23 13.09 -2.58
CA GLY A 124 2.85 14.40 -2.77
C GLY A 124 1.81 15.50 -3.06
N TYR A 125 0.70 15.15 -3.69
CA TYR A 125 -0.41 16.07 -3.90
C TYR A 125 -1.10 16.43 -2.58
N LEU A 126 -1.42 15.42 -1.76
CA LEU A 126 -2.07 15.60 -0.47
C LEU A 126 -1.18 16.36 0.53
N ASN A 127 0.14 16.11 0.55
CA ASN A 127 1.07 16.87 1.40
C ASN A 127 1.10 18.37 1.07
N ASN A 128 0.91 18.72 -0.21
CA ASN A 128 0.88 20.12 -0.63
C ASN A 128 -0.46 20.82 -0.38
N VAL A 129 -1.55 20.06 -0.25
CA VAL A 129 -2.87 20.60 0.13
C VAL A 129 -3.01 20.68 1.65
N PHE A 130 -2.61 19.62 2.36
CA PHE A 130 -2.70 19.49 3.81
C PHE A 130 -1.33 19.70 4.46
N THR A 131 -0.88 20.95 4.51
CA THR A 131 0.42 21.32 5.09
C THR A 131 0.45 21.26 6.62
N TRP A 132 -0.73 21.20 7.25
CA TRP A 132 -0.93 20.96 8.68
C TRP A 132 -1.68 19.65 8.88
N TRP A 133 -1.08 18.74 9.63
CA TRP A 133 -1.63 17.40 9.88
C TRP A 133 -1.16 16.89 11.24
N HIS A 134 -1.93 15.95 11.80
CA HIS A 134 -1.67 15.37 13.11
C HIS A 134 -0.79 14.12 13.00
N ARG A 135 0.29 14.07 13.80
CA ARG A 135 1.32 13.02 13.73
C ARG A 135 0.90 11.77 14.51
N LEU A 136 0.80 10.66 13.80
CA LEU A 136 0.57 9.33 14.35
C LEU A 136 1.89 8.51 14.43
N PRO A 137 1.97 7.50 15.33
CA PRO A 137 3.13 6.63 15.45
C PRO A 137 3.43 5.84 14.16
N GLU A 138 4.69 5.49 13.91
CA GLU A 138 5.08 4.69 12.74
C GLU A 138 4.44 3.29 12.73
N SER A 139 4.11 2.74 13.90
CA SER A 139 3.53 1.40 14.06
C SER A 139 2.19 1.24 13.33
N ILE A 140 1.47 2.33 13.03
CA ILE A 140 0.19 2.29 12.29
C ILE A 140 0.37 2.08 10.78
N ASN A 141 1.58 2.27 10.26
CA ASN A 141 1.89 2.15 8.83
C ASN A 141 3.42 1.89 8.69
N MET A 142 3.84 0.70 9.12
CA MET A 142 5.25 0.37 9.21
C MET A 142 5.84 -0.02 7.86
N LEU A 143 6.79 0.76 7.34
CA LEU A 143 7.40 0.44 6.04
C LEU A 143 8.22 -0.85 6.09
N LYS A 144 7.93 -1.76 5.14
CA LYS A 144 8.75 -2.93 4.84
C LYS A 144 10.23 -2.60 4.57
N PRO A 145 10.58 -1.64 3.67
CA PRO A 145 11.97 -1.37 3.32
C PRO A 145 12.81 -0.80 4.48
N VAL A 146 14.11 -1.07 4.38
CA VAL A 146 15.15 -0.37 5.14
C VAL A 146 15.97 0.44 4.15
N TRP A 147 16.00 1.77 4.31
CA TRP A 147 16.55 2.69 3.29
C TRP A 147 18.07 2.91 3.35
N THR A 148 18.78 2.27 4.29
CA THR A 148 20.23 2.36 4.36
C THR A 148 20.92 1.28 3.52
N THR A 149 21.96 1.70 2.78
CA THR A 149 22.87 0.84 2.00
C THR A 149 24.11 0.42 2.80
N ASP A 150 24.36 1.04 3.97
CA ASP A 150 25.43 0.65 4.87
C ASP A 150 25.16 -0.77 5.40
N PRO A 151 26.05 -1.76 5.17
CA PRO A 151 25.78 -3.15 5.51
C PRO A 151 25.55 -3.39 7.01
N VAL A 152 26.27 -2.67 7.87
CA VAL A 152 26.20 -2.84 9.33
C VAL A 152 24.89 -2.26 9.85
N LYS A 153 24.57 -1.03 9.46
CA LYS A 153 23.31 -0.36 9.84
C LYS A 153 22.11 -1.11 9.27
N ARG A 154 22.21 -1.59 8.02
CA ARG A 154 21.16 -2.38 7.38
C ARG A 154 20.90 -3.67 8.14
N LYS A 155 21.94 -4.43 8.49
CA LYS A 155 21.81 -5.67 9.25
C LYS A 155 21.15 -5.44 10.62
N ALA A 156 21.56 -4.40 11.33
CA ALA A 156 20.98 -4.04 12.62
C ALA A 156 19.49 -3.63 12.48
N ALA A 157 19.15 -2.77 11.52
CA ALA A 157 17.77 -2.36 11.27
C ALA A 157 16.88 -3.52 10.82
N LEU A 158 17.38 -4.43 9.98
CA LEU A 158 16.66 -5.63 9.57
C LEU A 158 16.41 -6.58 10.75
N ALA A 159 17.36 -6.72 11.69
CA ALA A 159 17.14 -7.56 12.87
C ALA A 159 15.93 -7.06 13.70
N ILE A 160 15.80 -5.74 13.88
CA ILE A 160 14.67 -5.12 14.58
C ILE A 160 13.38 -5.29 13.77
N ARG A 161 13.41 -4.99 12.47
CA ARG A 161 12.24 -5.15 11.58
C ARG A 161 11.74 -6.59 11.53
N ASN A 162 12.64 -7.55 11.44
CA ASN A 162 12.30 -8.97 11.37
C ASN A 162 11.60 -9.45 12.65
N ARG A 163 12.02 -8.93 13.81
CA ARG A 163 11.33 -9.17 15.09
C ARG A 163 9.89 -8.67 15.01
N TRP A 164 9.69 -7.38 14.71
CA TRP A 164 8.34 -6.79 14.61
C TRP A 164 7.41 -7.46 13.60
N PHE A 165 7.96 -7.92 12.46
CA PHE A 165 7.18 -8.58 11.42
C PHE A 165 6.87 -10.05 11.71
N SER A 166 7.57 -10.67 12.67
CA SER A 166 7.40 -12.09 13.01
C SER A 166 6.67 -12.32 14.33
N GLU A 167 6.54 -11.29 15.18
CA GLU A 167 5.92 -11.38 16.50
C GLU A 167 4.41 -11.62 16.44
N ASP A 168 3.94 -12.44 17.38
CA ASP A 168 2.53 -12.71 17.64
C ASP A 168 2.33 -12.86 19.17
N PRO A 169 1.63 -11.94 19.87
CA PRO A 169 0.93 -10.77 19.34
C PRO A 169 1.89 -9.73 18.76
N SER A 170 1.45 -8.99 17.72
CA SER A 170 2.29 -8.00 17.05
C SER A 170 2.44 -6.72 17.86
N GLU A 171 3.67 -6.20 17.97
CA GLU A 171 3.99 -4.89 18.56
C GLU A 171 3.59 -3.71 17.65
N ILE A 172 3.34 -3.95 16.36
CA ILE A 172 2.93 -2.95 15.37
C ILE A 172 1.50 -3.21 14.88
N HIS A 173 0.86 -2.20 14.31
CA HIS A 173 -0.51 -2.33 13.82
C HIS A 173 -0.59 -2.68 12.34
N ALA A 174 0.35 -2.22 11.50
CA ALA A 174 0.32 -2.52 10.07
C ALA A 174 1.71 -2.59 9.43
N ILE A 175 1.87 -3.47 8.45
CA ILE A 175 3.04 -3.53 7.55
C ILE A 175 2.64 -2.94 6.20
N HIS A 176 3.42 -2.00 5.67
CA HIS A 176 3.24 -1.38 4.36
C HIS A 176 4.28 -1.92 3.36
N TYR A 177 3.80 -2.66 2.37
CA TYR A 177 4.62 -3.39 1.41
C TYR A 177 4.99 -2.52 0.20
N LEU A 178 6.13 -1.82 0.24
CA LEU A 178 6.69 -1.17 -0.95
C LEU A 178 7.51 -2.13 -1.83
N GLY A 179 7.80 -1.70 -3.06
CA GLY A 179 8.51 -2.50 -4.06
C GLY A 179 7.58 -3.47 -4.78
N ILE A 180 8.11 -4.64 -5.17
CA ILE A 180 7.33 -5.73 -5.72
C ILE A 180 6.47 -6.31 -4.58
N LYS A 181 5.16 -6.38 -4.80
CA LYS A 181 4.19 -6.85 -3.81
C LYS A 181 4.28 -8.37 -3.63
N PRO A 182 4.01 -8.92 -2.43
CA PRO A 182 4.12 -10.36 -2.18
C PRO A 182 3.30 -11.23 -3.14
N TRP A 183 2.09 -10.80 -3.50
CA TRP A 183 1.22 -11.52 -4.45
C TRP A 183 1.65 -11.40 -5.91
N LEU A 184 2.64 -10.56 -6.23
CA LEU A 184 3.29 -10.49 -7.55
C LEU A 184 4.66 -11.19 -7.54
N CYS A 185 4.92 -11.97 -6.50
CA CYS A 185 6.21 -12.53 -6.15
C CYS A 185 6.07 -14.04 -5.89
N TYR A 186 7.19 -14.73 -5.66
CA TYR A 186 7.17 -16.14 -5.26
C TYR A 186 6.69 -16.28 -3.83
N ARG A 187 6.09 -17.43 -3.50
CA ARG A 187 5.59 -17.68 -2.15
C ARG A 187 6.73 -17.95 -1.17
N GLU A 188 7.81 -18.55 -1.67
CA GLU A 188 8.90 -19.10 -0.89
C GLU A 188 9.91 -18.04 -0.42
N PHE A 189 10.07 -16.95 -1.17
CA PHE A 189 11.05 -15.89 -0.90
C PHE A 189 10.64 -14.53 -1.49
N ASP A 190 11.22 -13.46 -0.96
CA ASP A 190 11.00 -12.08 -1.39
C ASP A 190 11.85 -11.73 -2.61
N CYS A 191 11.28 -11.94 -3.79
CA CYS A 191 11.84 -11.65 -5.10
C CYS A 191 12.25 -10.18 -5.35
N ASN A 192 12.03 -9.24 -4.42
CA ASN A 192 12.71 -7.94 -4.46
C ASN A 192 14.25 -8.10 -4.42
N GLU A 193 14.77 -9.23 -3.92
CA GLU A 193 16.21 -9.50 -3.88
C GLU A 193 16.84 -9.76 -5.26
N LEU A 194 16.02 -10.17 -6.24
CA LEU A 194 16.45 -10.57 -7.59
C LEU A 194 16.87 -9.39 -8.48
N ASP A 195 16.53 -8.16 -8.08
CA ASP A 195 16.84 -6.96 -8.84
C ASP A 195 17.55 -5.95 -7.94
N ALA A 196 18.72 -5.47 -8.38
CA ALA A 196 19.50 -4.47 -7.66
C ALA A 196 18.68 -3.19 -7.38
N ALA A 197 17.80 -2.78 -8.29
CA ALA A 197 16.92 -1.62 -8.10
C ALA A 197 15.88 -1.83 -6.99
N HIS A 198 15.53 -3.09 -6.71
CA HIS A 198 14.51 -3.47 -5.72
C HIS A 198 15.11 -3.98 -4.40
N ARG A 199 16.42 -4.19 -4.31
CA ARG A 199 17.07 -4.85 -3.17
C ARG A 199 16.77 -4.18 -1.82
N LEU A 200 16.64 -2.85 -1.77
CA LEU A 200 16.30 -2.12 -0.54
C LEU A 200 14.91 -2.46 0.02
N PHE A 201 13.98 -2.89 -0.85
CA PHE A 201 12.62 -3.30 -0.51
C PHE A 201 12.53 -4.73 0.05
N THR A 202 13.62 -5.49 0.01
CA THR A 202 13.65 -6.89 0.47
C THR A 202 13.51 -6.97 1.99
N ASN A 203 12.54 -7.77 2.44
CA ASN A 203 12.42 -8.21 3.84
C ASN A 203 11.66 -9.56 3.89
N GLU A 204 12.43 -10.64 4.12
CA GLU A 204 11.91 -12.01 4.20
C GLU A 204 10.85 -12.21 5.30
N ALA A 205 11.01 -11.56 6.45
CA ALA A 205 10.05 -11.71 7.56
C ALA A 205 8.69 -11.10 7.19
N ALA A 206 8.67 -9.90 6.61
CA ALA A 206 7.45 -9.27 6.12
C ALA A 206 6.79 -10.11 5.02
N HIS A 207 7.58 -10.66 4.10
CA HIS A 207 7.09 -11.50 3.01
C HIS A 207 6.43 -12.77 3.53
N LYS A 208 7.09 -13.49 4.44
CA LYS A 208 6.54 -14.67 5.12
C LYS A 208 5.28 -14.33 5.91
N ARG A 209 5.22 -13.16 6.58
CA ARG A 209 4.04 -12.72 7.32
C ARG A 209 2.84 -12.52 6.40
N TRP A 210 3.03 -11.96 5.21
CA TRP A 210 1.95 -11.81 4.22
C TRP A 210 1.39 -13.17 3.81
N TRP A 211 2.27 -14.11 3.44
CA TRP A 211 1.86 -15.44 3.02
C TRP A 211 1.20 -16.23 4.15
N SER A 212 1.68 -16.10 5.39
CA SER A 212 1.04 -16.69 6.56
C SER A 212 -0.43 -16.25 6.71
N VAL A 213 -0.74 -14.99 6.44
CA VAL A 213 -2.13 -14.50 6.47
C VAL A 213 -2.92 -15.04 5.28
N HIS A 214 -2.34 -14.98 4.07
CA HIS A 214 -2.96 -15.58 2.88
C HIS A 214 -3.33 -17.06 3.10
N ASP A 215 -2.43 -17.84 3.69
CA ASP A 215 -2.63 -19.27 3.90
C ASP A 215 -3.67 -19.58 4.97
N SER A 216 -3.90 -18.63 5.89
CA SER A 216 -4.98 -18.70 6.89
C SER A 216 -6.36 -18.38 6.31
N LEU A 217 -6.44 -17.86 5.08
CA LEU A 217 -7.72 -17.57 4.45
C LEU A 217 -8.54 -18.85 4.24
N PRO A 218 -9.87 -18.79 4.39
CA PRO A 218 -10.77 -19.86 3.97
C PRO A 218 -10.52 -20.27 2.52
N GLU A 219 -10.61 -21.56 2.22
CA GLU A 219 -10.37 -22.11 0.87
C GLU A 219 -11.19 -21.42 -0.24
N PRO A 220 -12.48 -21.07 -0.02
CA PRO A 220 -13.26 -20.34 -1.02
C PRO A 220 -12.71 -18.95 -1.36
N LEU A 221 -11.93 -18.33 -0.47
CA LEU A 221 -11.33 -17.02 -0.73
C LEU A 221 -9.99 -17.12 -1.44
N LYS A 222 -9.21 -18.18 -1.19
CA LYS A 222 -7.88 -18.39 -1.78
C LYS A 222 -7.91 -18.45 -3.32
N GLN A 223 -8.96 -19.02 -3.90
CA GLN A 223 -9.10 -19.11 -5.36
C GLN A 223 -9.10 -17.74 -6.04
N PHE A 224 -9.60 -16.68 -5.38
CA PHE A 224 -9.60 -15.33 -5.92
C PHE A 224 -8.23 -14.65 -5.89
N CYS A 225 -7.27 -15.21 -5.15
CA CYS A 225 -5.92 -14.67 -4.98
C CYS A 225 -4.90 -15.29 -5.95
N TRP A 226 -5.32 -16.21 -6.82
CA TRP A 226 -4.40 -16.89 -7.73
C TRP A 226 -3.86 -15.96 -8.81
N LEU A 227 -2.56 -16.07 -9.06
CA LEU A 227 -1.88 -15.33 -10.11
C LEU A 227 -2.41 -15.74 -11.51
N PRO A 228 -2.78 -14.78 -12.37
CA PRO A 228 -3.05 -15.06 -13.78
C PRO A 228 -1.83 -15.67 -14.50
N ASP A 229 -2.07 -16.42 -15.57
CA ASP A 229 -0.99 -17.15 -16.26
C ASP A 229 0.06 -16.23 -16.92
N ASP A 230 -0.33 -15.05 -17.38
CA ASP A 230 0.61 -14.07 -17.91
C ASP A 230 1.54 -13.52 -16.81
N ALA A 231 1.00 -13.32 -15.60
CA ALA A 231 1.77 -12.92 -14.42
C ALA A 231 2.75 -14.02 -14.01
N LYS A 232 2.32 -15.29 -14.01
CA LYS A 232 3.21 -16.45 -13.78
C LYS A 232 4.36 -16.50 -14.81
N LYS A 233 4.08 -16.27 -16.09
CA LYS A 233 5.11 -16.25 -17.16
C LYS A 233 6.13 -15.13 -16.94
N LYS A 234 5.67 -13.91 -16.61
CA LYS A 234 6.55 -12.76 -16.29
C LYS A 234 7.44 -13.08 -15.10
N LEU A 235 6.89 -13.72 -14.07
CA LEU A 235 7.61 -14.09 -12.86
C LEU A 235 8.71 -15.13 -13.13
N LYS A 236 8.44 -16.16 -13.95
CA LYS A 236 9.44 -17.16 -14.38
C LYS A 236 10.62 -16.50 -15.12
N LYS A 237 10.32 -15.63 -16.08
CA LYS A 237 11.35 -14.91 -16.86
C LYS A 237 12.30 -14.08 -15.98
N ARG A 238 11.80 -13.51 -14.87
CA ARG A 238 12.65 -12.75 -13.93
C ARG A 238 13.70 -13.62 -13.24
N ILE A 239 13.34 -14.84 -12.81
CA ILE A 239 14.30 -15.78 -12.20
C ILE A 239 15.37 -16.16 -13.23
N GLU A 240 14.97 -16.50 -14.45
CA GLU A 240 15.91 -16.90 -15.51
C GLU A 240 16.96 -15.80 -15.76
N LEU A 241 16.53 -14.55 -15.83
CA LEU A 241 17.41 -13.39 -15.99
C LEU A 241 18.34 -13.18 -14.77
N SER A 242 17.81 -13.33 -13.55
CA SER A 242 18.60 -13.21 -12.31
C SER A 242 19.69 -14.28 -12.23
N ASN A 243 19.34 -15.53 -12.51
CA ASN A 243 20.27 -16.66 -12.50
C ASN A 243 21.35 -16.49 -13.57
N ALA A 244 20.98 -16.06 -14.78
CA ALA A 244 21.95 -15.76 -15.84
C ALA A 244 22.94 -14.66 -15.44
N THR A 245 22.47 -13.63 -14.71
CA THR A 245 23.32 -12.53 -14.24
C THR A 245 24.26 -12.96 -13.09
N THR A 246 23.85 -13.94 -12.29
CA THR A 246 24.66 -14.50 -11.19
C THR A 246 25.76 -15.44 -11.71
N LEU A 247 25.56 -16.09 -12.86
CA LEU A 247 26.57 -16.94 -13.51
C LEU A 247 27.65 -16.15 -14.27
N LEU A 248 27.43 -14.86 -14.51
CA LEU A 248 28.33 -13.97 -15.26
C LEU A 248 29.19 -13.05 -14.37
N ASN A 249 28.98 -13.07 -13.05
CA ASN A 249 29.73 -12.30 -12.05
C ASN A 249 30.43 -13.24 -11.06
#